data_AF-A0AAD9G799-F1
#
_entry.id   AF-A0AAD9G799-F1
#
_cell.length_a   1.000
_cell.length_b   1.000
_cell.length_c   1.000
_cell.angle_alpha   90.00
_cell.angle_beta   90.00
_cell.angle_gamma   90.00
#
_symmetry.space_group_name_H-M   'P 1'
#
loop_
_entity.id
_entity.type
_entity.pdbx_description
1 polymer ?
#
loop_
_entity_poly.entity_id
_entity_poly.type
_entity_poly.pdbx_seq_one_letter_code
_entity_poly.pdbx_strand_id
1 'polypeptide(L)'
;MHDLVLLVSIRALFQGIAHFVSPTLPFFVTRESRDVLEYIAHKSIGRPQWFEGYVPFIFELAWFVNEISTSASPTAIIKVLIFLIDVAAGSFWYFIVKRLSTAGLNKNKHVKGYDFVGLRNPEVKHLQVSQPLFIAGLHMLNPLSILYNEACNCDGVRYFWVSLAVFSALQLYGYRPGDIPSYVLYQFAACGMLLNGSFKMLAVLLPLTYLVVHKRLRLSNSASLSWSEWKFMMRSIVPHILVTISMYVLYYVLVDHHMIRQILDIDYGGRGSGIDFSLYWYLNRVLHSPFNIVNIFKAHMIIFVFPLPLLVVLRHRPMEYLITMLSISILQQPRLSLVGLWFMICLFAVHYPLMDKSLAFTKMMMMLFATVILSVVAYIAWAGRYIANPNYFFAPQLLILILMCMVLEDYTKVNFNLMSTSKSQQ
;
A
#
# COMPACT_ATOMS: atom_id res chain seq x y z
N MET A 1 6.50 22.29 -11.01
CA MET A 1 5.33 22.98 -10.41
C MET A 1 4.26 23.12 -11.48
N HIS A 2 4.54 23.81 -12.60
CA HIS A 2 3.61 23.91 -13.74
C HIS A 2 3.08 22.54 -14.24
N ASP A 3 3.94 21.53 -14.38
CA ASP A 3 3.49 20.20 -14.83
C ASP A 3 2.57 19.48 -13.84
N LEU A 4 2.78 19.68 -12.54
CA LEU A 4 1.90 19.12 -11.49
C LEU A 4 0.55 19.85 -11.49
N VAL A 5 0.55 21.17 -11.67
CA VAL A 5 -0.69 21.96 -11.82
C VAL A 5 -1.46 21.48 -13.05
N LEU A 6 -0.80 21.30 -14.19
CA LEU A 6 -1.41 20.75 -15.40
C LEU A 6 -2.03 19.37 -15.14
N LEU A 7 -1.30 18.48 -14.45
CA LEU A 7 -1.81 17.16 -14.11
C LEU A 7 -3.06 17.22 -13.21
N VAL A 8 -3.07 18.11 -12.22
CA VAL A 8 -4.25 18.36 -11.37
C VAL A 8 -5.41 18.91 -12.19
N SER A 9 -5.16 19.82 -13.13
CA SER A 9 -6.19 20.33 -14.04
C SER A 9 -6.78 19.23 -14.93
N ILE A 10 -5.95 18.34 -15.48
CA ILE A 10 -6.41 17.17 -16.25
C ILE A 10 -7.23 16.24 -15.36
N ARG A 11 -6.78 16.01 -14.12
CA ARG A 11 -7.51 15.18 -13.15
C ARG A 11 -8.88 15.77 -12.79
N ALA A 12 -8.96 17.10 -12.63
CA ALA A 12 -10.21 17.81 -12.40
C ALA A 12 -11.14 17.72 -13.62
N LEU A 13 -10.60 17.86 -14.84
CA LEU A 13 -11.35 17.71 -16.09
C LEU A 13 -11.96 16.30 -16.18
N PHE A 14 -11.19 15.24 -15.94
CA PHE A 14 -11.74 13.87 -15.95
C PHE A 14 -12.77 13.63 -14.86
N GLN A 15 -12.62 14.22 -13.67
CA GLN A 15 -13.66 14.16 -12.64
C GLN A 15 -14.94 14.86 -13.14
N GLY A 16 -14.82 16.05 -13.72
CA GLY A 16 -15.94 16.79 -14.28
C GLY A 16 -16.66 16.01 -15.38
N ILE A 17 -15.92 15.40 -16.31
CA ILE A 17 -16.49 14.52 -17.35
C ILE A 17 -17.23 13.34 -16.72
N ALA A 18 -16.62 12.65 -15.75
CA ALA A 18 -17.27 11.53 -15.08
C ALA A 18 -18.56 11.96 -14.35
N HIS A 19 -18.57 13.13 -13.73
CA HIS A 19 -19.75 13.71 -13.11
C HIS A 19 -20.89 13.95 -14.11
N PHE A 20 -20.59 14.60 -15.25
CA PHE A 20 -21.59 14.94 -16.27
C PHE A 20 -22.10 13.72 -17.04
N VAL A 21 -21.22 12.76 -17.34
CA VAL A 21 -21.59 11.53 -18.04
C VAL A 21 -22.39 10.59 -17.12
N SER A 22 -22.22 10.72 -15.81
CA SER A 22 -22.88 9.90 -14.78
C SER A 22 -22.82 8.40 -15.13
N PRO A 23 -21.62 7.83 -15.30
CA PRO A 23 -21.47 6.46 -15.77
C PRO A 23 -22.14 5.50 -14.79
N THR A 24 -22.71 4.41 -15.30
CA THR A 24 -23.21 3.32 -14.45
C THR A 24 -22.05 2.76 -13.62
N LEU A 25 -22.13 2.92 -12.30
CA LEU A 25 -21.07 2.52 -11.38
C LEU A 25 -21.28 1.06 -10.97
N PRO A 26 -20.27 0.18 -11.13
CA PRO A 26 -20.41 -1.21 -10.73
C PRO A 26 -20.40 -1.33 -9.21
N PHE A 27 -21.03 -2.40 -8.69
CA PHE A 27 -21.21 -2.61 -7.25
C PHE A 27 -19.91 -2.50 -6.43
N PHE A 28 -18.79 -3.02 -6.94
CA PHE A 28 -17.51 -2.96 -6.23
C PHE A 28 -16.96 -1.53 -6.04
N VAL A 29 -17.38 -0.58 -6.89
CA VAL A 29 -17.05 0.85 -6.75
C VAL A 29 -17.98 1.51 -5.73
N THR A 30 -19.28 1.16 -5.74
CA THR A 30 -20.30 1.78 -4.87
C THR A 30 -20.44 1.12 -3.50
N ARG A 31 -19.60 0.13 -3.18
CA ARG A 31 -19.80 -0.72 -2.01
C ARG A 31 -19.77 0.02 -0.68
N GLU A 32 -18.82 0.94 -0.50
CA GLU A 32 -18.56 1.65 0.76
C GLU A 32 -19.10 3.09 0.76
N SER A 33 -19.88 3.45 -0.26
CA SER A 33 -20.33 4.84 -0.44
C SER A 33 -21.46 5.27 0.48
N ARG A 34 -22.22 4.32 1.00
CA ARG A 34 -23.38 4.58 1.88
C ARG A 34 -22.95 4.88 3.31
N ASP A 35 -21.87 4.23 3.77
CA ASP A 35 -21.37 4.29 5.14
C ASP A 35 -21.12 5.73 5.63
N VAL A 36 -20.57 6.61 4.79
CA VAL A 36 -20.25 8.00 5.19
C VAL A 36 -21.52 8.84 5.37
N LEU A 37 -22.52 8.66 4.51
CA LEU A 37 -23.78 9.40 4.59
C LEU A 37 -24.60 8.93 5.80
N GLU A 38 -24.64 7.62 6.01
CA GLU A 38 -25.27 7.01 7.18
C GLU A 38 -24.57 7.47 8.46
N TYR A 39 -23.25 7.54 8.47
CA TYR A 39 -22.50 8.09 9.61
C TYR A 39 -22.90 9.53 9.94
N ILE A 40 -22.95 10.42 8.94
CA ILE A 40 -23.35 11.82 9.15
C ILE A 40 -24.77 11.88 9.75
N ALA A 41 -25.70 11.09 9.23
CA ALA A 41 -27.06 11.00 9.77
C ALA A 41 -27.12 10.44 11.19
N HIS A 42 -26.31 9.43 11.50
CA HIS A 42 -26.24 8.82 12.83
C HIS A 42 -25.56 9.73 13.86
N LYS A 43 -24.58 10.52 13.43
CA LYS A 43 -23.87 11.46 14.28
C LYS A 43 -24.74 12.67 14.64
N SER A 44 -25.58 13.16 13.71
CA SER A 44 -26.52 14.26 13.98
C SER A 44 -27.56 13.94 15.04
N ILE A 45 -27.95 12.66 15.17
CA ILE A 45 -28.87 12.19 16.22
C ILE A 45 -28.14 11.71 17.49
N GLY A 46 -26.84 11.97 17.62
CA GLY A 46 -26.03 11.61 18.79
C GLY A 46 -25.86 10.11 19.00
N ARG A 47 -26.01 9.28 17.96
CA ARG A 47 -25.92 7.82 18.02
C ARG A 47 -24.99 7.29 16.92
N PRO A 48 -23.70 7.65 16.94
CA PRO A 48 -22.75 7.17 15.95
C PRO A 48 -22.72 5.63 15.98
N GLN A 49 -22.87 5.03 14.81
CA GLN A 49 -22.68 3.60 14.63
C GLN A 49 -21.31 3.34 14.02
N TRP A 50 -20.76 2.16 14.33
CA TRP A 50 -19.57 1.70 13.67
C TRP A 50 -19.93 1.13 12.29
N PHE A 51 -19.17 1.55 11.28
CA PHE A 51 -19.30 1.07 9.92
C PHE A 51 -18.11 0.22 9.57
N GLU A 52 -18.32 -0.78 8.73
CA GLU A 52 -17.22 -1.59 8.24
C GLU A 52 -16.18 -0.70 7.54
N GLY A 53 -16.61 0.18 6.64
CA GLY A 53 -15.77 1.16 5.94
C GLY A 53 -15.30 2.35 6.79
N TYR A 54 -15.38 2.29 8.12
CA TYR A 54 -15.09 3.45 8.94
C TYR A 54 -13.63 3.92 8.79
N VAL A 55 -13.47 5.11 8.21
CA VAL A 55 -12.19 5.80 8.06
C VAL A 55 -12.28 7.07 8.91
N PRO A 56 -11.75 7.09 10.14
CA PRO A 56 -12.05 8.14 11.10
C PRO A 56 -11.77 9.55 10.55
N PHE A 57 -10.68 9.73 9.82
CA PHE A 57 -10.30 11.04 9.29
C PHE A 57 -11.34 11.64 8.35
N ILE A 58 -11.79 10.89 7.34
CA ILE A 58 -12.71 11.43 6.33
C ILE A 58 -14.14 11.55 6.85
N PHE A 59 -14.55 10.65 7.74
CA PHE A 59 -15.88 10.68 8.36
C PHE A 59 -16.02 11.89 9.30
N GLU A 60 -15.02 12.12 10.16
CA GLU A 60 -14.97 13.28 11.06
C GLU A 60 -14.88 14.60 10.28
N LEU A 61 -14.05 14.65 9.23
CA LEU A 61 -13.88 15.85 8.41
C LEU A 61 -15.16 16.17 7.60
N ALA A 62 -15.80 15.17 7.01
CA ALA A 62 -17.04 15.35 6.26
C ALA A 62 -18.17 15.84 7.18
N TRP A 63 -18.28 15.28 8.40
CA TRP A 63 -19.21 15.77 9.43
C TRP A 63 -18.97 17.24 9.76
N PHE A 64 -17.73 17.60 10.10
CA PHE A 64 -17.37 18.97 10.48
C PHE A 64 -17.67 19.98 9.35
N VAL A 65 -17.33 19.65 8.10
CA VAL A 65 -17.61 20.52 6.95
C VAL A 65 -19.12 20.64 6.72
N ASN A 66 -19.88 19.56 6.91
CA ASN A 66 -21.34 19.58 6.78
C ASN A 66 -22.04 20.42 7.86
N GLU A 67 -21.52 20.45 9.09
CA GLU A 67 -22.04 21.33 10.14
C GLU A 67 -21.82 22.82 9.82
N ILE A 68 -20.69 23.16 9.19
CA ILE A 68 -20.37 24.53 8.81
C ILE A 68 -21.11 24.94 7.53
N SER A 69 -21.22 24.03 6.57
CA SER A 69 -21.81 24.27 5.25
C SER A 69 -23.23 23.69 5.18
N THR A 70 -24.21 24.41 5.74
CA THR A 70 -25.61 23.98 5.73
C THR A 70 -26.26 23.97 4.34
N SER A 71 -25.60 24.57 3.33
CA SER A 71 -26.12 24.71 1.96
C SER A 71 -25.63 23.63 0.99
N ALA A 72 -24.54 22.92 1.29
CA ALA A 72 -23.97 21.91 0.41
C ALA A 72 -24.48 20.51 0.76
N SER A 73 -24.84 19.71 -0.24
CA SER A 73 -25.22 18.32 0.00
C SER A 73 -24.03 17.51 0.56
N PRO A 74 -24.23 16.62 1.55
CA PRO A 74 -23.16 15.78 2.12
C PRO A 74 -22.38 14.99 1.06
N THR A 75 -23.08 14.52 0.02
CA THR A 75 -22.48 13.80 -1.11
C THR A 75 -21.46 14.67 -1.87
N ALA A 76 -21.82 15.92 -2.19
CA ALA A 76 -20.91 16.85 -2.85
C ALA A 76 -19.68 17.16 -1.98
N ILE A 77 -19.88 17.35 -0.67
CA ILE A 77 -18.78 17.56 0.29
C ILE A 77 -17.81 16.38 0.25
N ILE A 78 -18.31 15.15 0.32
CA ILE A 78 -17.48 13.93 0.32
C ILE A 78 -16.70 13.78 -0.99
N LYS A 79 -17.33 14.00 -2.15
CA LYS A 79 -16.64 13.95 -3.46
C LYS A 79 -15.49 14.95 -3.54
N VAL A 80 -15.72 16.18 -3.08
CA VAL A 80 -14.67 17.21 -3.05
C VAL A 80 -13.54 16.83 -2.10
N LEU A 81 -13.85 16.31 -0.91
CA LEU A 81 -12.84 15.88 0.05
C LEU A 81 -11.99 14.72 -0.49
N ILE A 82 -12.62 13.68 -1.06
CA ILE A 82 -11.91 12.55 -1.68
C ILE A 82 -11.03 13.04 -2.83
N PHE A 83 -11.55 13.93 -3.68
CA PHE A 83 -10.78 14.54 -4.76
C PHE A 83 -9.51 15.23 -4.25
N LEU A 84 -9.64 16.08 -3.23
CA LEU A 84 -8.51 16.81 -2.64
C LEU A 84 -7.49 15.87 -2.02
N ILE A 85 -7.95 14.80 -1.37
CA ILE A 85 -7.09 13.77 -0.77
C ILE A 85 -6.32 12.99 -1.84
N ASP A 86 -6.97 12.57 -2.91
CA ASP A 86 -6.33 11.86 -4.03
C ASP A 86 -5.29 12.77 -4.74
N VAL A 87 -5.61 14.06 -4.93
CA VAL A 87 -4.67 15.06 -5.47
C VAL A 87 -3.48 15.25 -4.53
N ALA A 88 -3.71 15.31 -3.22
CA ALA A 88 -2.63 15.42 -2.25
C ALA A 88 -1.74 14.16 -2.24
N ALA A 89 -2.33 12.97 -2.31
CA ALA A 89 -1.61 11.69 -2.40
C ALA A 89 -0.74 11.61 -3.66
N GLY A 90 -1.28 11.96 -4.83
CA GLY A 90 -0.52 12.03 -6.07
C GLY A 90 0.60 13.08 -6.02
N SER A 91 0.38 14.20 -5.32
CA SER A 91 1.40 15.22 -5.12
C SER A 91 2.54 14.69 -4.23
N PHE A 92 2.22 13.94 -3.18
CA PHE A 92 3.25 13.25 -2.39
C PHE A 92 4.06 12.29 -3.24
N TRP A 93 3.44 11.51 -4.14
CA TRP A 93 4.16 10.65 -5.07
C TRP A 93 5.16 11.41 -5.95
N TYR A 94 4.75 12.54 -6.51
CA TYR A 94 5.64 13.41 -7.26
C TYR A 94 6.87 13.81 -6.43
N PHE A 95 6.66 14.25 -5.19
CA PHE A 95 7.76 14.68 -4.32
C PHE A 95 8.61 13.51 -3.79
N ILE A 96 8.02 12.34 -3.54
CA ILE A 96 8.71 11.11 -3.14
C ILE A 96 9.72 10.73 -4.21
N VAL A 97 9.29 10.58 -5.47
CA VAL A 97 10.16 10.17 -6.57
C VAL A 97 11.29 11.19 -6.79
N LYS A 98 10.95 12.49 -6.74
CA LYS A 98 11.95 13.56 -6.81
C LYS A 98 12.99 13.45 -5.70
N ARG A 99 12.57 13.19 -4.45
CA ARG A 99 13.48 13.06 -3.31
C ARG A 99 14.32 11.78 -3.38
N LEU A 100 13.75 10.65 -3.81
CA LEU A 100 14.49 9.39 -3.94
C LEU A 100 15.75 9.54 -4.82
N SER A 101 15.61 10.27 -5.93
CA SER A 101 16.74 10.63 -6.80
C SER A 101 17.83 11.40 -6.06
N THR A 102 17.47 12.48 -5.37
CA THR A 102 18.42 13.31 -4.62
C THR A 102 19.02 12.61 -3.39
N ALA A 103 18.30 11.67 -2.81
CA ALA A 103 18.65 11.02 -1.55
C ALA A 103 19.66 9.87 -1.71
N GLY A 104 19.99 9.48 -2.95
CA GLY A 104 20.85 8.32 -3.24
C GLY A 104 20.18 6.97 -2.97
N LEU A 105 18.85 6.96 -2.76
CA LEU A 105 18.03 5.75 -2.64
C LEU A 105 17.64 5.20 -4.02
N ASN A 106 17.81 6.00 -5.07
CA ASN A 106 17.72 5.58 -6.45
C ASN A 106 19.03 4.88 -6.81
N LYS A 107 19.02 3.55 -6.85
CA LYS A 107 20.17 2.66 -6.70
C LYS A 107 21.12 2.58 -7.91
N ASN A 108 21.30 3.66 -8.68
CA ASN A 108 22.25 3.70 -9.79
C ASN A 108 23.73 3.83 -9.35
N LYS A 109 24.03 3.82 -8.04
CA LYS A 109 25.42 3.91 -7.51
C LYS A 109 25.96 2.64 -6.84
N HIS A 110 25.14 1.62 -6.60
CA HIS A 110 25.56 0.44 -5.82
C HIS A 110 26.04 -0.76 -6.66
N VAL A 111 26.07 -0.65 -8.00
CA VAL A 111 26.73 -1.62 -8.86
C VAL A 111 28.02 -0.99 -9.39
N LYS A 112 29.13 -1.22 -8.68
CA LYS A 112 30.47 -0.96 -9.23
C LYS A 112 30.59 -1.79 -10.52
N GLY A 113 30.63 -1.14 -11.68
CA GLY A 113 30.74 -1.77 -13.00
C GLY A 113 29.77 -1.27 -14.07
N TYR A 114 28.75 -0.47 -13.71
CA TYR A 114 27.85 0.14 -14.70
C TYR A 114 27.72 1.64 -14.44
N ASP A 115 28.64 2.39 -15.02
CA ASP A 115 28.61 3.83 -15.03
C ASP A 115 27.55 4.28 -16.07
N PHE A 116 26.40 4.78 -15.62
CA PHE A 116 25.47 5.50 -16.51
C PHE A 116 26.11 6.78 -17.11
N VAL A 117 27.32 7.14 -16.66
CA VAL A 117 28.15 8.18 -17.25
C VAL A 117 28.55 7.86 -18.71
N GLY A 118 28.50 6.59 -19.12
CA GLY A 118 28.81 6.17 -20.50
C GLY A 118 27.73 6.44 -21.55
N LEU A 119 26.48 6.74 -21.16
CA LEU A 119 25.39 7.04 -22.09
C LEU A 119 24.96 8.51 -21.95
N ARG A 120 25.74 9.42 -22.54
CA ARG A 120 25.34 10.79 -22.88
C ARG A 120 24.24 10.82 -23.97
N ASN A 121 23.21 9.97 -23.86
CA ASN A 121 22.04 10.06 -24.72
C ASN A 121 21.08 11.12 -24.15
N PRO A 122 20.73 12.17 -24.90
CA PRO A 122 19.80 13.20 -24.44
C PRO A 122 18.41 12.63 -24.07
N GLU A 123 18.01 11.50 -24.67
CA GLU A 123 16.77 10.78 -24.35
C GLU A 123 16.73 10.23 -22.90
N VAL A 124 17.87 9.80 -22.35
CA VAL A 124 17.93 9.24 -20.98
C VAL A 124 17.83 10.34 -19.93
N LYS A 125 18.29 11.56 -20.24
CA LYS A 125 18.09 12.75 -19.39
C LYS A 125 16.62 13.14 -19.30
N HIS A 126 15.88 13.06 -20.41
CA HIS A 126 14.43 13.28 -20.40
C HIS A 126 13.69 12.20 -19.59
N LEU A 127 14.13 10.93 -19.68
CA LEU A 127 13.59 9.84 -18.86
C LEU A 127 13.77 10.05 -17.35
N GLN A 128 14.84 10.72 -16.89
CA GLN A 128 15.06 10.98 -15.46
C GLN A 128 14.17 12.10 -14.89
N VAL A 129 13.81 13.09 -15.72
CA VAL A 129 12.96 14.22 -15.32
C VAL A 129 11.46 13.89 -15.45
N SER A 130 11.09 12.93 -16.31
CA SER A 130 9.70 12.50 -16.51
C SER A 130 9.18 11.48 -15.49
N GLN A 131 10.04 10.81 -14.71
CA GLN A 131 9.61 9.77 -13.75
C GLN A 131 8.69 10.29 -12.63
N PRO A 132 8.96 11.45 -11.98
CA PRO A 132 8.07 11.94 -10.92
C PRO A 132 6.67 12.28 -11.42
N LEU A 133 6.59 12.90 -12.61
CA LEU A 133 5.31 13.25 -13.23
C LEU A 133 4.58 12.00 -13.72
N PHE A 134 5.29 11.02 -14.27
CA PHE A 134 4.72 9.74 -14.69
C PHE A 134 4.10 8.98 -13.51
N ILE A 135 4.80 8.84 -12.39
CA ILE A 135 4.26 8.15 -11.21
C ILE A 135 3.09 8.90 -10.59
N ALA A 136 3.19 10.24 -10.49
CA ALA A 136 2.08 11.07 -10.03
C ALA A 136 0.87 10.95 -10.97
N GLY A 137 1.10 10.92 -12.28
CA GLY A 137 0.06 10.76 -13.30
C GLY A 137 -0.58 9.37 -13.27
N LEU A 138 0.22 8.32 -13.08
CA LEU A 138 -0.26 6.95 -12.90
C LEU A 138 -1.21 6.85 -11.70
N HIS A 139 -0.90 7.55 -10.61
CA HIS A 139 -1.77 7.60 -9.43
C HIS A 139 -3.01 8.48 -9.65
N MET A 140 -2.82 9.74 -10.06
CA MET A 140 -3.91 10.72 -10.17
C MET A 140 -4.90 10.34 -11.28
N LEU A 141 -4.42 9.99 -12.47
CA LEU A 141 -5.26 9.73 -13.64
C LEU A 141 -5.79 8.29 -13.70
N ASN A 142 -5.71 7.56 -12.59
CA ASN A 142 -6.27 6.23 -12.48
C ASN A 142 -7.81 6.26 -12.68
N PRO A 143 -8.36 5.61 -13.72
CA PRO A 143 -9.80 5.55 -13.94
C PRO A 143 -10.58 5.02 -12.75
N LEU A 144 -10.00 4.10 -11.97
CA LEU A 144 -10.64 3.54 -10.79
C LEU A 144 -10.77 4.57 -9.66
N SER A 145 -9.74 5.39 -9.40
CA SER A 145 -9.85 6.49 -8.42
C SER A 145 -10.91 7.49 -8.83
N ILE A 146 -11.00 7.81 -10.13
CA ILE A 146 -12.04 8.72 -10.67
C ILE A 146 -13.45 8.17 -10.39
N LEU A 147 -13.68 6.89 -10.68
CA LEU A 147 -14.96 6.22 -10.44
C LEU A 147 -15.29 6.06 -8.95
N TYR A 148 -14.29 5.70 -8.13
CA TYR A 148 -14.44 5.60 -6.67
C TYR A 148 -14.83 6.95 -6.07
N ASN A 149 -14.19 8.03 -6.52
CA ASN A 149 -14.56 9.38 -6.11
C ASN A 149 -15.99 9.73 -6.56
N GLU A 150 -16.39 9.46 -7.80
CA GLU A 150 -17.78 9.67 -8.23
C GLU A 150 -18.80 8.87 -7.42
N ALA A 151 -18.39 7.72 -6.90
CA ALA A 151 -19.21 6.92 -6.02
C ALA A 151 -19.22 7.39 -4.56
N CYS A 152 -18.46 8.41 -4.14
CA CYS A 152 -18.22 8.74 -2.72
C CYS A 152 -17.53 7.59 -1.94
N ASN A 153 -16.76 6.73 -2.62
CA ASN A 153 -16.02 5.65 -1.98
C ASN A 153 -14.69 6.17 -1.43
N CYS A 154 -14.52 6.08 -0.11
CA CYS A 154 -13.40 6.68 0.61
C CYS A 154 -12.15 5.79 0.75
N ASP A 155 -12.09 4.64 0.07
CA ASP A 155 -10.96 3.71 0.17
C ASP A 155 -9.61 4.34 -0.24
N GLY A 156 -9.61 5.36 -1.11
CA GLY A 156 -8.42 6.15 -1.45
C GLY A 156 -7.72 6.82 -0.26
N VAL A 157 -8.47 7.16 0.79
CA VAL A 157 -7.98 7.91 1.97
C VAL A 157 -6.89 7.15 2.73
N ARG A 158 -6.96 5.81 2.73
CA ARG A 158 -5.98 4.94 3.39
C ARG A 158 -4.62 5.08 2.74
N TYR A 159 -4.60 5.16 1.41
CA TYR A 159 -3.40 5.30 0.60
C TYR A 159 -2.83 6.71 0.62
N PHE A 160 -3.64 7.74 0.88
CA PHE A 160 -3.15 9.07 1.22
C PHE A 160 -2.26 9.04 2.46
N TRP A 161 -2.71 8.40 3.55
CA TRP A 161 -1.91 8.31 4.78
C TRP A 161 -0.63 7.53 4.59
N VAL A 162 -0.67 6.44 3.82
CA VAL A 162 0.56 5.72 3.40
C VAL A 162 1.49 6.67 2.64
N SER A 163 0.99 7.42 1.66
CA SER A 163 1.79 8.34 0.84
C SER A 163 2.41 9.45 1.68
N LEU A 164 1.65 10.04 2.61
CA LEU A 164 2.13 11.04 3.55
C LEU A 164 3.22 10.46 4.46
N ALA A 165 3.01 9.26 5.03
CA ALA A 165 3.97 8.60 5.90
C ALA A 165 5.31 8.32 5.19
N VAL A 166 5.25 7.80 3.96
CA VAL A 166 6.45 7.56 3.13
C VAL A 166 7.15 8.88 2.79
N PHE A 167 6.40 9.91 2.40
CA PHE A 167 6.94 11.23 2.11
C PHE A 167 7.66 11.84 3.33
N SER A 168 7.02 11.83 4.51
CA SER A 168 7.59 12.36 5.75
C SER A 168 8.80 11.55 6.21
N ALA A 169 8.80 10.22 6.03
CA ALA A 169 9.94 9.37 6.32
C ALA A 169 11.15 9.71 5.42
N LEU A 170 10.91 9.89 4.11
CA LEU A 170 11.94 10.33 3.17
C LEU A 170 12.43 11.75 3.47
N GLN A 171 11.56 12.61 4.00
CA GLN A 171 11.96 13.92 4.44
C GLN A 171 12.97 13.85 5.58
N LEU A 172 12.74 13.02 6.60
CA LEU A 172 13.70 12.81 7.67
C LEU A 172 14.98 12.09 7.24
N TYR A 173 14.91 11.20 6.25
CA TYR A 173 16.09 10.55 5.67
C TYR A 173 17.08 11.55 5.04
N GLY A 174 16.59 12.70 4.56
CA GLY A 174 17.41 13.75 3.95
C GLY A 174 18.01 14.77 4.94
N TYR A 175 17.46 14.88 6.15
CA TYR A 175 17.72 16.01 7.06
C TYR A 175 18.61 15.66 8.27
N ARG A 176 19.23 16.69 8.85
CA ARG A 176 20.07 16.58 10.05
C ARG A 176 19.21 16.18 11.27
N PRO A 177 19.75 15.40 12.22
CA PRO A 177 19.07 15.11 13.48
C PRO A 177 18.71 16.44 14.19
N GLY A 178 17.42 16.63 14.52
CA GLY A 178 16.93 17.83 15.23
C GLY A 178 15.77 18.58 14.57
N ASP A 179 15.33 18.19 13.37
CA ASP A 179 14.14 18.78 12.73
C ASP A 179 12.85 18.29 13.38
N ILE A 180 12.43 18.99 14.45
CA ILE A 180 11.24 18.68 15.24
C ILE A 180 9.96 18.71 14.39
N PRO A 181 9.69 19.74 13.55
CA PRO A 181 8.50 19.76 12.70
C PRO A 181 8.38 18.54 11.78
N SER A 182 9.45 18.17 11.07
CA SER A 182 9.42 16.98 10.20
C SER A 182 9.25 15.69 11.00
N TYR A 183 9.79 15.63 12.22
CA TYR A 183 9.64 14.48 13.11
C TYR A 183 8.21 14.31 13.61
N VAL A 184 7.59 15.41 14.04
CA VAL A 184 6.17 15.44 14.46
C VAL A 184 5.27 15.05 13.29
N LEU A 185 5.51 15.61 12.10
CA LEU A 185 4.76 15.24 10.89
C LEU A 185 4.90 13.76 10.55
N TYR A 186 6.11 13.19 10.66
CA TYR A 186 6.34 11.76 10.46
C TYR A 186 5.54 10.91 11.45
N GLN A 187 5.61 11.23 12.74
CA GLN A 187 4.89 10.47 13.77
C GLN A 187 3.38 10.57 13.59
N PHE A 188 2.88 11.77 13.25
CA PHE A 188 1.48 11.99 12.92
C PHE A 188 1.05 11.20 11.69
N ALA A 189 1.82 11.22 10.61
CA ALA A 189 1.53 10.49 9.39
C ALA A 189 1.58 8.96 9.58
N ALA A 190 2.57 8.47 10.33
CA ALA A 190 2.68 7.05 10.66
C ALA A 190 1.51 6.60 11.54
N CYS A 191 1.06 7.43 12.50
CA CYS A 191 -0.13 7.15 13.30
C CYS A 191 -1.39 7.15 12.42
N GLY A 192 -1.57 8.16 11.56
CA GLY A 192 -2.70 8.23 10.63
C GLY A 192 -2.75 7.04 9.65
N MET A 193 -1.60 6.52 9.22
CA MET A 193 -1.50 5.29 8.42
C MET A 193 -2.05 4.07 9.18
N LEU A 194 -1.82 3.98 10.50
CA LEU A 194 -2.39 2.90 11.32
C LEU A 194 -3.89 3.10 11.55
N LEU A 195 -4.32 4.33 11.87
CA LEU A 195 -5.71 4.67 12.18
C LEU A 195 -6.66 4.48 10.99
N ASN A 196 -6.19 4.78 9.77
CA ASN A 196 -7.01 4.72 8.57
C ASN A 196 -6.67 3.50 7.69
N GLY A 197 -5.59 2.79 8.02
CA GLY A 197 -5.18 1.54 7.35
C GLY A 197 -5.88 0.32 7.95
N SER A 198 -5.34 -0.86 7.65
CA SER A 198 -5.70 -2.10 8.34
C SER A 198 -4.73 -2.36 9.50
N PHE A 199 -5.11 -3.16 10.49
CA PHE A 199 -4.21 -3.59 11.57
C PHE A 199 -2.87 -4.18 11.08
N LYS A 200 -2.87 -4.82 9.90
CA LYS A 200 -1.67 -5.38 9.24
C LYS A 200 -0.66 -4.31 8.79
N MET A 201 -1.01 -3.03 8.82
CA MET A 201 -0.09 -1.91 8.59
C MET A 201 0.88 -1.70 9.75
N LEU A 202 0.65 -2.31 10.93
CA LEU A 202 1.65 -2.35 12.00
C LEU A 202 2.98 -2.95 11.54
N ALA A 203 2.92 -3.95 10.65
CA ALA A 203 4.11 -4.58 10.07
C ALA A 203 4.96 -3.60 9.24
N VAL A 204 4.35 -2.51 8.75
CA VAL A 204 5.00 -1.47 7.93
C VAL A 204 5.73 -0.43 8.80
N LEU A 205 5.43 -0.31 10.09
CA LEU A 205 6.12 0.64 10.97
C LEU A 205 7.62 0.36 11.04
N LEU A 206 8.02 -0.91 11.06
CA LEU A 206 9.41 -1.32 11.10
C LEU A 206 10.20 -0.85 9.86
N PRO A 207 9.82 -1.21 8.61
CA PRO A 207 10.51 -0.72 7.43
C PRO A 207 10.41 0.80 7.24
N LEU A 208 9.28 1.41 7.61
CA LEU A 208 9.09 2.85 7.50
C LEU A 208 10.05 3.61 8.45
N THR A 209 10.14 3.17 9.70
CA THR A 209 11.09 3.72 10.67
C THR A 209 12.53 3.40 10.26
N TYR A 210 12.76 2.20 9.74
CA TYR A 210 14.07 1.81 9.24
C TYR A 210 14.57 2.77 8.16
N LEU A 211 13.70 3.15 7.22
CA LEU A 211 14.02 4.16 6.21
C LEU A 211 14.49 5.47 6.85
N VAL A 212 13.81 5.97 7.89
CA VAL A 212 14.18 7.20 8.60
C VAL A 212 15.59 7.12 9.20
N VAL A 213 15.90 6.02 9.88
CA VAL A 213 17.15 5.88 10.64
C VAL A 213 18.30 5.30 9.82
N HIS A 214 18.04 4.74 8.63
CA HIS A 214 19.01 3.95 7.85
C HIS A 214 20.34 4.66 7.65
N LYS A 215 20.35 5.96 7.31
CA LYS A 215 21.59 6.73 7.11
C LYS A 215 22.46 6.89 8.36
N ARG A 216 21.86 6.75 9.55
CA ARG A 216 22.55 6.83 10.85
C ARG A 216 23.11 5.47 11.28
N LEU A 217 22.66 4.39 10.63
CA LEU A 217 23.11 3.04 10.91
C LEU A 217 24.44 2.76 10.22
N ARG A 218 25.43 2.30 10.97
CA ARG A 218 26.66 1.72 10.43
C ARG A 218 26.39 0.23 10.20
N LEU A 219 26.20 -0.15 8.94
CA LEU A 219 25.90 -1.52 8.54
C LEU A 219 27.16 -2.19 7.97
N SER A 220 27.54 -3.35 8.48
CA SER A 220 28.56 -4.20 7.86
C SER A 220 28.08 -4.81 6.54
N ASN A 221 29.06 -5.18 5.72
CA ASN A 221 28.84 -5.92 4.47
C ASN A 221 28.85 -7.45 4.68
N SER A 222 29.02 -7.96 5.90
CA SER A 222 29.08 -9.41 6.18
C SER A 222 27.72 -10.07 5.95
N ALA A 223 27.66 -11.30 5.46
CA ALA A 223 26.37 -11.97 5.21
C ALA A 223 25.47 -12.01 6.46
N SER A 224 26.04 -12.30 7.63
CA SER A 224 25.38 -12.27 8.93
C SER A 224 25.48 -10.90 9.62
N LEU A 225 24.51 -10.64 10.49
CA LEU A 225 24.39 -9.42 11.28
C LEU A 225 24.95 -9.71 12.68
N SER A 226 25.91 -8.91 13.13
CA SER A 226 26.49 -9.09 14.46
C SER A 226 25.52 -8.64 15.55
N TRP A 227 25.64 -9.20 16.76
CA TRP A 227 24.76 -8.82 17.86
C TRP A 227 24.83 -7.33 18.23
N SER A 228 26.01 -6.73 18.12
CA SER A 228 26.23 -5.30 18.37
C SER A 228 25.50 -4.42 17.35
N GLU A 229 25.53 -4.79 16.07
CA GLU A 229 24.77 -4.11 15.00
C GLU A 229 23.27 -4.26 15.22
N TRP A 230 22.81 -5.47 15.56
CA TRP A 230 21.39 -5.71 15.84
C TRP A 230 20.90 -4.83 16.98
N LYS A 231 21.65 -4.79 18.09
CA LYS A 231 21.33 -3.96 19.25
C LYS A 231 21.31 -2.47 18.88
N PHE A 232 22.24 -2.00 18.05
CA PHE A 232 22.28 -0.61 17.60
C PHE A 232 21.10 -0.25 16.69
N MET A 233 20.74 -1.14 15.75
CA MET A 233 19.57 -1.00 14.90
C MET A 233 18.29 -0.91 15.74
N MET A 234 18.06 -1.87 16.63
CA MET A 234 16.85 -1.91 17.45
C MET A 234 16.78 -0.71 18.41
N ARG A 235 17.90 -0.27 18.99
CA ARG A 235 17.95 0.95 19.83
C ARG A 235 17.54 2.20 19.06
N SER A 236 17.80 2.25 17.75
CA SER A 236 17.44 3.39 16.90
C SER A 236 15.99 3.33 16.44
N ILE A 237 15.45 2.13 16.20
CA ILE A 237 14.12 1.92 15.63
C ILE A 237 13.03 1.93 16.71
N VAL A 238 13.22 1.17 17.79
CA VAL A 238 12.20 0.88 18.80
C VAL A 238 11.57 2.15 19.40
N PRO A 239 12.33 3.21 19.77
CA PRO A 239 11.74 4.41 20.33
C PRO A 239 10.71 5.08 19.39
N HIS A 240 10.98 5.08 18.09
CA HIS A 240 10.07 5.69 17.11
C HIS A 240 8.77 4.87 16.96
N ILE A 241 8.89 3.55 16.91
CA ILE A 241 7.72 2.64 16.87
C ILE A 241 6.88 2.81 18.13
N LEU A 242 7.51 2.87 19.30
CA LEU A 242 6.81 3.07 20.57
C LEU A 242 6.05 4.40 20.61
N VAL A 243 6.65 5.49 20.10
CA VAL A 243 5.94 6.78 20.00
C VAL A 243 4.71 6.67 19.09
N THR A 244 4.83 6.06 17.91
CA THR A 244 3.69 5.89 17.00
C THR A 244 2.59 5.04 17.64
N ILE A 245 2.95 3.91 18.26
CA ILE A 245 1.99 3.03 18.94
C ILE A 245 1.33 3.74 20.12
N SER A 246 2.08 4.51 20.92
CA SER A 246 1.51 5.28 22.02
C SER A 246 0.49 6.32 21.53
N MET A 247 0.77 7.01 20.41
CA MET A 247 -0.20 7.93 19.81
C MET A 247 -1.45 7.20 19.30
N TYR A 248 -1.26 6.04 18.67
CA TYR A 248 -2.35 5.21 18.17
C TYR A 248 -3.24 4.71 19.31
N VAL A 249 -2.65 4.19 20.39
CA VAL A 249 -3.38 3.75 21.60
C VAL A 249 -4.09 4.93 22.27
N LEU A 250 -3.41 6.08 22.42
CA LEU A 250 -3.99 7.27 23.02
C LEU A 250 -5.23 7.76 22.26
N TYR A 251 -5.19 7.75 20.92
CA TYR A 251 -6.35 8.13 20.10
C TYR A 251 -7.58 7.30 20.47
N TYR A 252 -7.46 5.98 20.55
CA TYR A 252 -8.62 5.14 20.85
C TYR A 252 -9.04 5.14 22.31
N VAL A 253 -8.12 5.40 23.25
CA VAL A 253 -8.49 5.67 24.64
C VAL A 253 -9.41 6.90 24.73
N LEU A 254 -9.19 7.90 23.86
CA LEU A 254 -9.96 9.13 23.84
C LEU A 254 -11.30 9.03 23.08
N VAL A 255 -11.38 8.19 22.04
CA VAL A 255 -12.57 8.09 21.18
C VAL A 255 -13.58 7.08 21.70
N ASP A 256 -13.22 5.79 21.76
CA ASP A 256 -14.00 4.70 22.37
C ASP A 256 -13.21 3.38 22.26
N HIS A 257 -13.01 2.69 23.40
CA HIS A 257 -12.37 1.38 23.45
C HIS A 257 -13.10 0.30 22.65
N HIS A 258 -14.42 0.42 22.47
CA HIS A 258 -15.21 -0.53 21.68
C HIS A 258 -14.80 -0.55 20.20
N MET A 259 -14.33 0.57 19.65
CA MET A 259 -13.86 0.63 18.27
C MET A 259 -12.58 -0.17 18.04
N ILE A 260 -11.63 -0.17 18.99
CA ILE A 260 -10.41 -0.99 18.88
C ILE A 260 -10.78 -2.46 18.80
N ARG A 261 -11.68 -2.89 19.70
CA ARG A 261 -12.09 -4.29 19.79
C ARG A 261 -12.72 -4.77 18.49
N GLN A 262 -13.59 -3.94 17.89
CA GLN A 262 -14.20 -4.25 16.59
C GLN A 262 -13.15 -4.29 15.47
N ILE A 263 -12.25 -3.32 15.40
CA ILE A 263 -11.16 -3.30 14.40
C ILE A 263 -10.27 -4.54 14.53
N LEU A 264 -9.92 -4.92 15.75
CA LEU A 264 -9.16 -6.16 16.02
C LEU A 264 -9.97 -7.39 15.58
N ASP A 265 -11.23 -7.52 15.99
CA ASP A 265 -12.06 -8.68 15.63
C ASP A 265 -12.22 -8.85 14.12
N ILE A 266 -12.24 -7.73 13.37
CA ILE A 266 -12.41 -7.72 11.91
C ILE A 266 -11.11 -7.90 11.14
N ASP A 267 -10.08 -7.13 11.46
CA ASP A 267 -8.81 -7.16 10.73
C ASP A 267 -7.90 -8.30 11.17
N TYR A 268 -7.91 -8.61 12.47
CA TYR A 268 -7.10 -9.69 13.06
C TYR A 268 -7.79 -11.04 12.92
N GLY A 269 -9.10 -11.08 13.18
CA GLY A 269 -9.92 -12.29 13.02
C GLY A 269 -10.27 -12.61 11.56
N GLY A 270 -10.08 -11.67 10.63
CA GLY A 270 -10.45 -11.83 9.23
C GLY A 270 -11.96 -11.84 9.00
N ARG A 271 -12.73 -11.17 9.87
CA ARG A 271 -14.20 -11.10 9.86
C ARG A 271 -14.77 -9.92 9.07
N GLY A 272 -13.94 -9.14 8.40
CA GLY A 272 -14.41 -8.10 7.49
C GLY A 272 -15.08 -8.70 6.25
N SER A 273 -16.11 -8.05 5.73
CA SER A 273 -16.78 -8.38 4.47
C SER A 273 -15.91 -8.12 3.23
N GLY A 274 -14.68 -7.64 3.37
CA GLY A 274 -13.86 -7.18 2.26
C GLY A 274 -13.61 -8.23 1.18
N ILE A 275 -13.88 -7.79 -0.07
CA ILE A 275 -14.26 -8.57 -1.25
C ILE A 275 -15.28 -9.65 -0.86
N ASP A 276 -16.43 -9.67 -1.52
CA ASP A 276 -17.39 -10.76 -1.37
C ASP A 276 -16.78 -12.04 -1.98
N PHE A 277 -15.70 -12.53 -1.37
CA PHE A 277 -15.15 -13.85 -1.53
C PHE A 277 -16.22 -14.75 -0.95
N SER A 278 -17.22 -15.09 -1.76
CA SER A 278 -18.26 -16.07 -1.43
C SER A 278 -17.68 -17.31 -0.73
N LEU A 279 -16.41 -17.64 -1.04
CA LEU A 279 -15.60 -18.65 -0.35
C LEU A 279 -15.04 -18.26 1.03
N TYR A 280 -14.53 -17.05 1.27
CA TYR A 280 -14.13 -16.62 2.62
C TYR A 280 -15.34 -16.59 3.55
N TRP A 281 -16.47 -16.10 3.04
CA TRP A 281 -17.74 -16.15 3.76
C TRP A 281 -18.21 -17.60 3.98
N TYR A 282 -18.13 -18.46 2.97
CA TYR A 282 -18.47 -19.88 3.08
C TYR A 282 -17.54 -20.65 4.03
N LEU A 283 -16.22 -20.46 3.96
CA LEU A 283 -15.24 -21.07 4.87
C LEU A 283 -15.42 -20.55 6.29
N ASN A 284 -15.68 -19.26 6.46
CA ASN A 284 -16.03 -18.69 7.75
C ASN A 284 -17.34 -19.30 8.29
N ARG A 285 -18.31 -19.61 7.44
CA ARG A 285 -19.60 -20.21 7.84
C ARG A 285 -19.52 -21.71 8.12
N VAL A 286 -18.76 -22.47 7.32
CA VAL A 286 -18.66 -23.94 7.39
C VAL A 286 -17.54 -24.40 8.32
N LEU A 287 -16.39 -23.69 8.33
CA LEU A 287 -15.19 -24.03 9.10
C LEU A 287 -14.74 -22.84 9.97
N HIS A 288 -15.68 -22.22 10.69
CA HIS A 288 -15.45 -21.00 11.47
C HIS A 288 -14.21 -21.04 12.38
N SER A 289 -14.09 -22.11 13.19
CA SER A 289 -12.99 -22.25 14.16
C SER A 289 -11.62 -22.39 13.46
N PRO A 290 -11.42 -23.35 12.53
CA PRO A 290 -10.20 -23.44 11.73
C PRO A 290 -9.86 -22.14 10.96
N PHE A 291 -10.87 -21.50 10.37
CA PHE A 291 -10.70 -20.27 9.60
C PHE A 291 -10.18 -19.12 10.47
N ASN A 292 -10.75 -18.92 11.67
CA ASN A 292 -10.27 -17.91 12.61
C ASN A 292 -8.83 -18.20 13.06
N ILE A 293 -8.50 -19.47 13.41
CA ILE A 293 -7.16 -19.85 13.84
C ILE A 293 -6.12 -19.55 12.76
N VAL A 294 -6.43 -19.90 11.50
CA VAL A 294 -5.52 -19.65 10.37
C VAL A 294 -5.35 -18.15 10.11
N ASN A 295 -6.41 -17.35 10.16
CA ASN A 295 -6.29 -15.90 9.98
C ASN A 295 -5.51 -15.22 11.11
N ILE A 296 -5.71 -15.67 12.35
CA ILE A 296 -4.95 -15.21 13.51
C ILE A 296 -3.47 -15.58 13.34
N PHE A 297 -3.16 -16.84 13.01
CA PHE A 297 -1.78 -17.28 12.77
C PHE A 297 -1.12 -16.46 11.65
N LYS A 298 -1.83 -16.25 10.55
CA LYS A 298 -1.37 -15.44 9.41
C LYS A 298 -1.09 -13.99 9.83
N ALA A 299 -1.96 -13.39 10.65
CA ALA A 299 -1.74 -12.04 11.18
C ALA A 299 -0.48 -11.97 12.05
N HIS A 300 -0.24 -12.95 12.93
CA HIS A 300 0.98 -13.03 13.73
C HIS A 300 2.24 -13.14 12.86
N MET A 301 2.20 -13.98 11.83
CA MET A 301 3.33 -14.15 10.91
C MET A 301 3.67 -12.84 10.19
N ILE A 302 2.66 -12.11 9.72
CA ILE A 302 2.86 -10.84 9.01
C ILE A 302 3.39 -9.74 9.94
N ILE A 303 2.88 -9.66 11.17
CA ILE A 303 3.20 -8.56 12.09
C ILE A 303 4.52 -8.79 12.82
N PHE A 304 4.78 -10.01 13.29
CA PHE A 304 5.90 -10.28 14.19
C PHE A 304 7.03 -11.06 13.51
N VAL A 305 6.71 -11.93 12.55
CA VAL A 305 7.70 -12.85 11.99
C VAL A 305 8.33 -12.29 10.71
N PHE A 306 7.55 -11.91 9.70
CA PHE A 306 8.09 -11.48 8.40
C PHE A 306 8.94 -10.20 8.40
N PRO A 307 8.66 -9.17 9.21
CA PRO A 307 9.43 -7.93 9.15
C PRO A 307 10.90 -8.13 9.54
N LEU A 308 11.21 -9.00 10.51
CA LEU A 308 12.59 -9.15 11.03
C LEU A 308 13.54 -9.85 10.04
N PRO A 309 13.21 -11.01 9.43
CA PRO A 309 14.03 -11.62 8.39
C PRO A 309 14.18 -10.70 7.17
N LEU A 310 13.11 -10.03 6.74
CA LEU A 310 13.18 -9.08 5.62
C LEU A 310 14.09 -7.89 5.93
N LEU A 311 14.07 -7.38 7.17
CA LEU A 311 15.01 -6.36 7.62
C LEU A 311 16.46 -6.82 7.48
N VAL A 312 16.77 -8.08 7.83
CA VAL A 312 18.14 -8.63 7.70
C VAL A 312 18.54 -8.77 6.23
N VAL A 313 17.66 -9.33 5.39
CA VAL A 313 17.91 -9.58 3.96
C VAL A 313 18.02 -8.28 3.18
N LEU A 314 17.18 -7.29 3.47
CA LEU A 314 17.07 -6.03 2.74
C LEU A 314 17.69 -4.85 3.51
N ARG A 315 18.57 -5.09 4.49
CA ARG A 315 19.17 -4.02 5.32
C ARG A 315 19.85 -2.92 4.51
N HIS A 316 20.54 -3.25 3.42
CA HIS A 316 21.17 -2.25 2.55
C HIS A 316 20.20 -1.61 1.54
N ARG A 317 18.91 -1.93 1.62
CA ARG A 317 17.88 -1.64 0.61
C ARG A 317 16.57 -1.19 1.29
N PRO A 318 16.59 -0.10 2.09
CA PRO A 318 15.46 0.29 2.95
C PRO A 318 14.17 0.59 2.16
N MET A 319 14.27 1.13 0.95
CA MET A 319 13.10 1.37 0.09
C MET A 319 12.48 0.07 -0.46
N GLU A 320 13.30 -0.89 -0.87
CA GLU A 320 12.82 -2.21 -1.33
C GLU A 320 12.15 -2.96 -0.16
N TYR A 321 12.70 -2.83 1.05
CA TYR A 321 12.09 -3.38 2.26
C TYR A 321 10.70 -2.76 2.52
N LEU A 322 10.59 -1.43 2.44
CA LEU A 322 9.33 -0.71 2.63
C LEU A 322 8.28 -1.06 1.58
N ILE A 323 8.64 -1.08 0.29
CA ILE A 323 7.72 -1.42 -0.80
C ILE A 323 7.21 -2.85 -0.66
N THR A 324 8.10 -3.80 -0.33
CA THR A 324 7.73 -5.21 -0.14
C THR A 324 6.73 -5.35 1.00
N MET A 325 7.01 -4.76 2.16
CA MET A 325 6.11 -4.83 3.32
C MET A 325 4.79 -4.11 3.10
N LEU A 326 4.79 -2.94 2.47
CA LEU A 326 3.56 -2.24 2.08
C LEU A 326 2.69 -3.12 1.17
N SER A 327 3.30 -3.76 0.18
CA SER A 327 2.58 -4.60 -0.77
C SER A 327 2.02 -5.86 -0.11
N ILE A 328 2.78 -6.51 0.76
CA ILE A 328 2.28 -7.63 1.58
C ILE A 328 1.13 -7.15 2.46
N SER A 329 1.26 -6.03 3.16
CA SER A 329 0.20 -5.52 4.04
C SER A 329 -1.07 -5.15 3.27
N ILE A 330 -0.97 -4.55 2.07
CA ILE A 330 -2.10 -4.22 1.20
C ILE A 330 -2.79 -5.49 0.69
N LEU A 331 -2.04 -6.46 0.14
CA LEU A 331 -2.58 -7.73 -0.34
C LEU A 331 -3.35 -8.50 0.74
N GLN A 332 -2.96 -8.28 1.99
CA GLN A 332 -3.53 -8.98 3.13
C GLN A 332 -4.64 -8.19 3.80
N GLN A 333 -4.99 -6.99 3.34
CA GLN A 333 -6.16 -6.27 3.85
C GLN A 333 -7.40 -7.15 3.69
N PRO A 334 -8.26 -7.24 4.73
CA PRO A 334 -9.54 -7.93 4.58
C PRO A 334 -10.32 -7.32 3.42
N ARG A 335 -10.24 -6.00 3.24
CA ARG A 335 -10.88 -5.22 2.17
C ARG A 335 -9.88 -4.81 1.10
N LEU A 336 -9.35 -5.78 0.36
CA LEU A 336 -8.54 -5.47 -0.82
C LEU A 336 -9.42 -4.79 -1.88
N SER A 337 -9.05 -3.61 -2.33
CA SER A 337 -9.76 -2.89 -3.39
C SER A 337 -8.94 -2.85 -4.69
N LEU A 338 -9.59 -2.49 -5.79
CA LEU A 338 -8.88 -2.23 -7.05
C LEU A 338 -7.97 -1.00 -6.94
N VAL A 339 -8.33 -0.02 -6.09
CA VAL A 339 -7.47 1.14 -5.79
C VAL A 339 -6.21 0.70 -5.05
N GLY A 340 -6.31 -0.26 -4.13
CA GLY A 340 -5.16 -0.87 -3.46
C GLY A 340 -4.25 -1.65 -4.38
N LEU A 341 -4.82 -2.46 -5.29
CA LEU A 341 -4.06 -3.13 -6.34
C LEU A 341 -3.30 -2.14 -7.22
N TRP A 342 -3.98 -1.06 -7.63
CA TRP A 342 -3.36 0.00 -8.41
C TRP A 342 -2.28 0.76 -7.63
N PHE A 343 -2.51 1.04 -6.36
CA PHE A 343 -1.53 1.68 -5.49
C PHE A 343 -0.25 0.85 -5.37
N MET A 344 -0.38 -0.48 -5.32
CA MET A 344 0.79 -1.35 -5.38
C MET A 344 1.52 -1.23 -6.73
N ILE A 345 0.81 -1.18 -7.86
CA ILE A 345 1.43 -0.92 -9.17
C ILE A 345 2.24 0.38 -9.12
N CYS A 346 1.70 1.46 -8.53
CA CYS A 346 2.44 2.71 -8.33
C CYS A 346 3.69 2.50 -7.46
N LEU A 347 3.60 1.77 -6.35
CA LEU A 347 4.73 1.43 -5.49
C LEU A 347 5.85 0.71 -6.25
N PHE A 348 5.51 -0.24 -7.13
CA PHE A 348 6.50 -0.96 -7.95
C PHE A 348 7.06 -0.11 -9.07
N ALA A 349 6.23 0.72 -9.70
CA ALA A 349 6.64 1.61 -10.76
C ALA A 349 7.74 2.60 -10.29
N VAL A 350 7.72 3.01 -9.02
CA VAL A 350 8.76 3.86 -8.40
C VAL A 350 10.16 3.24 -8.51
N HIS A 351 10.26 1.91 -8.52
CA HIS A 351 11.52 1.18 -8.62
C HIS A 351 11.63 0.34 -9.91
N TYR A 352 10.75 0.49 -10.90
CA TYR A 352 10.75 -0.30 -12.13
C TYR A 352 12.10 -0.27 -12.89
N PRO A 353 12.80 0.88 -13.05
CA PRO A 353 14.15 0.90 -13.65
C PRO A 353 15.23 0.16 -12.82
N LEU A 354 14.95 -0.13 -11.53
CA LEU A 354 15.82 -0.80 -10.58
C LEU A 354 15.50 -2.30 -10.44
N MET A 355 14.31 -2.71 -10.87
CA MET A 355 13.87 -4.11 -10.93
C MET A 355 14.48 -4.84 -12.13
N ASP A 356 14.92 -4.13 -13.17
CA ASP A 356 15.44 -4.75 -14.40
C ASP A 356 16.76 -5.53 -14.22
N LYS A 357 17.41 -5.46 -13.04
CA LYS A 357 18.75 -6.07 -12.82
C LYS A 357 18.87 -7.13 -11.72
N SER A 358 17.82 -7.40 -10.93
CA SER A 358 17.76 -8.60 -10.08
C SER A 358 16.69 -9.55 -10.61
N LEU A 359 17.06 -10.28 -11.65
CA LEU A 359 16.22 -11.18 -12.45
C LEU A 359 15.32 -12.09 -11.59
N ALA A 360 15.78 -12.53 -10.42
CA ALA A 360 15.02 -13.38 -9.51
C ALA A 360 13.91 -12.65 -8.73
N PHE A 361 14.19 -11.47 -8.14
CA PHE A 361 13.20 -10.72 -7.34
C PHE A 361 12.11 -10.12 -8.23
N THR A 362 12.48 -9.64 -9.41
CA THR A 362 11.54 -9.03 -10.35
C THR A 362 10.62 -10.05 -10.98
N LYS A 363 11.12 -11.25 -11.28
CA LYS A 363 10.29 -12.38 -11.69
C LYS A 363 9.38 -12.86 -10.57
N MET A 364 9.85 -12.89 -9.32
CA MET A 364 9.04 -13.27 -8.17
C MET A 364 7.90 -12.27 -7.91
N MET A 365 8.19 -10.97 -8.02
CA MET A 365 7.19 -9.92 -7.88
C MET A 365 6.25 -9.86 -9.08
N MET A 366 6.72 -9.97 -10.33
CA MET A 366 5.84 -10.06 -11.51
C MET A 366 4.94 -11.30 -11.48
N MET A 367 5.46 -12.44 -11.00
CA MET A 367 4.68 -13.66 -10.82
C MET A 367 3.64 -13.48 -9.71
N LEU A 368 3.99 -12.85 -8.58
CA LEU A 368 3.04 -12.47 -7.52
C LEU A 368 1.94 -11.55 -8.09
N PHE A 369 2.30 -10.56 -8.90
CA PHE A 369 1.37 -9.63 -9.55
C PHE A 369 0.46 -10.29 -10.56
N ALA A 370 1.01 -11.07 -11.49
CA ALA A 370 0.24 -11.81 -12.47
C ALA A 370 -0.74 -12.77 -11.77
N THR A 371 -0.30 -13.42 -10.70
CA THR A 371 -1.14 -14.35 -9.91
C THR A 371 -2.23 -13.61 -9.14
N VAL A 372 -1.94 -12.45 -8.56
CA VAL A 372 -2.93 -11.65 -7.83
C VAL A 372 -3.93 -11.02 -8.80
N ILE A 373 -3.49 -10.48 -9.93
CA ILE A 373 -4.35 -9.87 -10.93
C ILE A 373 -5.21 -10.93 -11.62
N LEU A 374 -4.63 -12.07 -12.04
CA LEU A 374 -5.39 -13.17 -12.64
C LEU A 374 -6.34 -13.82 -11.63
N SER A 375 -5.97 -13.96 -10.35
CA SER A 375 -6.89 -14.49 -9.34
C SER A 375 -8.04 -13.53 -9.06
N VAL A 376 -7.82 -12.21 -8.99
CA VAL A 376 -8.89 -11.21 -8.82
C VAL A 376 -9.76 -11.07 -10.07
N VAL A 377 -9.20 -11.07 -11.28
CA VAL A 377 -9.96 -10.98 -12.54
C VAL A 377 -10.76 -12.26 -12.81
N ALA A 378 -10.17 -13.44 -12.62
CA ALA A 378 -10.90 -14.70 -12.72
C ALA A 378 -12.00 -14.78 -11.66
N TYR A 379 -11.77 -14.24 -10.46
CA TYR A 379 -12.74 -14.19 -9.37
C TYR A 379 -13.93 -13.26 -9.69
N ILE A 380 -13.67 -12.02 -10.12
CA ILE A 380 -14.71 -11.02 -10.44
C ILE A 380 -15.52 -11.41 -11.67
N ALA A 381 -14.88 -12.00 -12.69
CA ALA A 381 -15.56 -12.38 -13.92
C ALA A 381 -16.48 -13.61 -13.76
N TRP A 382 -16.20 -14.51 -12.80
CA TRP A 382 -16.92 -15.79 -12.67
C TRP A 382 -17.81 -15.91 -11.42
N ALA A 383 -17.47 -15.26 -10.30
CA ALA A 383 -18.27 -15.32 -9.07
C ALA A 383 -19.62 -14.58 -9.18
N GLY A 384 -19.74 -13.65 -10.14
CA GLY A 384 -21.01 -12.99 -10.45
C GLY A 384 -22.07 -13.89 -11.09
N ARG A 385 -21.74 -15.13 -11.50
CA ARG A 385 -22.68 -16.02 -12.20
C ARG A 385 -23.01 -17.36 -11.53
N TYR A 386 -22.17 -17.92 -10.64
CA TYR A 386 -22.45 -19.27 -10.10
C TYR A 386 -21.96 -19.45 -8.65
N ILE A 387 -22.87 -19.26 -7.69
CA ILE A 387 -22.62 -19.35 -6.23
C ILE A 387 -22.63 -20.83 -5.73
N ALA A 388 -22.78 -21.83 -6.60
CA ALA A 388 -23.27 -23.15 -6.16
C ALA A 388 -22.30 -24.34 -6.25
N ASN A 389 -21.05 -24.23 -6.75
CA ASN A 389 -20.22 -25.44 -6.90
C ASN A 389 -18.71 -25.22 -6.61
N PRO A 390 -18.16 -25.82 -5.53
CA PRO A 390 -16.76 -25.68 -5.13
C PRO A 390 -15.76 -26.36 -6.08
N ASN A 391 -16.19 -27.26 -6.98
CA ASN A 391 -15.27 -27.90 -7.93
C ASN A 391 -14.75 -26.93 -9.02
N TYR A 392 -15.49 -25.85 -9.32
CA TYR A 392 -15.05 -24.81 -10.26
C TYR A 392 -14.02 -23.85 -9.65
N PHE A 393 -13.81 -23.91 -8.34
CA PHE A 393 -12.81 -23.13 -7.61
C PHE A 393 -11.45 -23.84 -7.55
N PHE A 394 -11.44 -25.18 -7.43
CA PHE A 394 -10.20 -25.96 -7.41
C PHE A 394 -9.50 -25.99 -8.77
N ALA A 395 -10.24 -26.03 -9.88
CA ALA A 395 -9.64 -26.18 -11.21
C ALA A 395 -8.76 -24.98 -11.64
N PRO A 396 -9.15 -23.70 -11.46
CA PRO A 396 -8.30 -22.56 -11.79
C PRO A 396 -7.09 -22.43 -10.84
N GLN A 397 -7.25 -22.77 -9.56
CA GLN A 397 -6.14 -22.77 -8.61
C GLN A 397 -5.13 -23.88 -8.91
N LEU A 398 -5.59 -25.08 -9.28
CA LEU A 398 -4.74 -26.14 -9.79
C LEU A 398 -4.06 -25.72 -11.10
N LEU A 399 -4.78 -25.09 -12.03
CA LEU A 399 -4.21 -24.62 -13.30
C LEU A 399 -3.12 -23.57 -13.08
N ILE A 400 -3.35 -22.62 -12.16
CA ILE A 400 -2.37 -21.60 -11.76
C ILE A 400 -1.18 -22.25 -11.05
N LEU A 401 -1.40 -23.21 -10.16
CA LEU A 401 -0.33 -23.97 -9.51
C LEU A 401 0.48 -24.79 -10.52
N ILE A 402 -0.17 -25.42 -11.51
CA ILE A 402 0.47 -26.16 -12.60
C ILE A 402 1.29 -25.22 -13.47
N LEU A 403 0.75 -24.04 -13.83
CA LEU A 403 1.49 -23.01 -14.56
C LEU A 403 2.69 -22.49 -13.75
N MET A 404 2.55 -22.30 -12.44
CA MET A 404 3.66 -21.95 -11.55
C MET A 404 4.72 -23.04 -11.52
N CYS A 405 4.32 -24.30 -11.39
CA CYS A 405 5.21 -25.46 -11.39
C CYS A 405 5.95 -25.59 -12.73
N MET A 406 5.27 -25.41 -13.86
CA MET A 406 5.89 -25.44 -15.20
C MET A 406 6.90 -24.29 -15.38
N VAL A 407 6.58 -23.08 -14.93
CA VAL A 407 7.50 -21.94 -15.01
C VAL A 407 8.70 -22.12 -14.05
N LEU A 408 8.50 -22.72 -12.87
CA LEU A 408 9.58 -23.10 -11.95
C LEU A 408 10.47 -24.24 -12.51
N GLU A 409 9.88 -25.17 -13.24
CA GLU A 409 10.59 -26.26 -13.91
C GLU A 409 11.45 -25.73 -15.07
N ASP A 410 10.90 -24.87 -15.93
CA ASP A 410 11.67 -24.20 -16.98
C ASP A 410 12.78 -23.32 -16.40
N TYR A 411 12.52 -22.65 -15.27
CA TYR A 411 13.52 -21.86 -14.55
C TYR A 411 14.67 -22.72 -14.00
N THR A 412 14.38 -23.91 -13.46
CA THR A 412 15.41 -24.82 -12.96
C THR A 412 16.22 -25.44 -14.09
N LYS A 413 15.60 -25.81 -15.21
CA LYS A 413 16.31 -26.29 -16.41
C LYS A 413 17.24 -25.24 -17.03
N VAL A 414 16.80 -23.99 -17.15
CA VAL A 414 17.64 -22.90 -17.71
C VAL A 414 18.84 -22.58 -16.81
N ASN A 415 18.66 -22.54 -15.48
CA ASN A 415 19.77 -22.33 -14.55
C ASN A 415 20.75 -23.52 -14.53
N PHE A 416 20.25 -24.74 -14.63
CA PHE A 416 21.10 -25.93 -14.72
C PHE A 416 21.95 -25.91 -16.00
N ASN A 417 21.34 -25.52 -17.12
CA ASN A 417 22.05 -25.37 -18.40
C ASN A 417 23.09 -24.26 -18.34
N LEU A 418 22.79 -23.08 -17.76
CA LEU A 418 23.74 -21.98 -17.61
C LEU A 418 24.94 -22.35 -16.71
N MET A 419 24.70 -23.07 -15.61
CA MET A 419 25.77 -23.60 -14.74
C MET A 419 26.59 -24.71 -15.42
N SER A 420 25.98 -25.50 -16.30
CA SER A 420 26.70 -26.53 -17.07
C SER A 420 27.59 -25.93 -18.16
N THR A 421 27.13 -24.87 -18.84
CA THR A 421 27.93 -24.15 -19.85
C THR A 421 29.10 -23.38 -19.23
N SER A 422 28.97 -22.85 -18.01
CA SER A 422 30.10 -22.19 -17.33
C SER A 422 31.17 -23.18 -16.86
N LYS A 423 30.82 -24.45 -16.65
CA LYS A 423 31.78 -25.53 -16.34
C LYS A 423 32.46 -26.10 -17.58
N SER A 424 31.89 -25.92 -18.78
CA SER A 424 32.52 -26.32 -20.05
C SER A 424 33.49 -25.29 -20.64
N GLN A 425 33.59 -24.11 -20.02
CA GLN A 425 34.50 -23.01 -20.40
C GLN A 425 35.63 -22.78 -19.38
N GLN A 426 35.76 -23.66 -18.39
CA GLN A 426 36.96 -23.85 -17.57
C GLN A 426 37.59 -25.18 -17.95
#